data_AF-A0A956CZL4-F1
#
_entry.id   AF-A0A956CZL4-F1
#
_cell.length_a   1.000
_cell.length_b   1.000
_cell.length_c   1.000
_cell.angle_alpha   90.00
_cell.angle_beta   90.00
_cell.angle_gamma   90.00
#
_symmetry.space_group_name_H-M   'P 1'
#
loop_
_entity.id
_entity.type
_entity.pdbx_description
1 polymer ?
#
loop_
_entity_poly.entity_id
_entity_poly.type
_entity_poly.pdbx_seq_one_letter_code
_entity_poly.pdbx_strand_id
1 'polypeptide(L)'
;MRRYSDFFVTLHDEQGPVGHLGRGLHYSVLRAVIWPNGQPKLHDFGIVWDEDHDTRVIVVAERLYLRGLLPDVLLLGEAKGHLRVFLDAPPRQQMRTALDEIGDSVGNDHFTNQVELLAESETFLRGVAERWRLGSKGAIEGALIDAPVAEPARHAVTRSHTPRPFAVEPGISPVTFSVARLVRHLTQLERAIDDERSVGGEVVGALTDIIDARTTAASPEHFMAIVDSRLEELLDIYEQPSG
;
A
#
# COMPACT_ATOMS: atom_id res chain seq x y z
N MET A 1 10.42 11.36 10.64
CA MET A 1 9.50 10.21 10.64
C MET A 1 10.01 9.19 9.63
N ARG A 2 10.12 7.91 10.00
CA ARG A 2 10.77 6.90 9.17
C ARG A 2 9.92 6.59 7.93
N ARG A 3 10.58 6.41 6.78
CA ARG A 3 9.95 5.94 5.53
C ARG A 3 10.22 4.45 5.40
N TYR A 4 9.16 3.66 5.32
CA TYR A 4 9.23 2.20 5.20
C TYR A 4 9.09 1.70 3.77
N SER A 5 8.33 2.42 2.95
CA SER A 5 7.96 2.03 1.59
C SER A 5 7.88 3.27 0.70
N ASP A 6 7.96 3.07 -0.61
CA ASP A 6 7.66 4.10 -1.61
C ASP A 6 6.15 4.20 -1.92
N PHE A 7 5.37 3.17 -1.58
CA PHE A 7 3.92 3.14 -1.78
C PHE A 7 3.15 3.76 -0.60
N PHE A 8 3.78 3.86 0.57
CA PHE A 8 3.10 4.22 1.81
C PHE A 8 3.67 5.48 2.46
N VAL A 9 2.78 6.31 3.00
CA VAL A 9 3.12 7.42 3.89
C VAL A 9 3.00 6.96 5.33
N THR A 10 4.07 7.07 6.10
CA THR A 10 4.02 6.82 7.54
C THR A 10 3.26 7.96 8.22
N LEU A 11 2.17 7.65 8.94
CA LEU A 11 1.33 8.55 9.74
C LEU A 11 1.64 8.51 11.24
N HIS A 12 2.14 7.37 11.71
CA HIS A 12 2.70 7.23 13.04
C HIS A 12 3.81 6.19 13.05
N ASP A 13 4.81 6.40 13.89
CA ASP A 13 5.91 5.47 14.04
C ASP A 13 6.36 5.44 15.50
N GLU A 14 5.76 4.57 16.28
CA GLU A 14 6.12 4.41 17.68
C GLU A 14 7.50 3.75 17.76
N GLN A 15 8.47 4.42 18.38
CA GLN A 15 9.86 3.94 18.41
C GLN A 15 10.14 2.95 19.55
N GLY A 16 9.19 2.77 20.46
CA GLY A 16 9.38 1.99 21.66
C GLY A 16 8.12 1.26 22.11
N PRO A 17 8.26 0.34 23.07
CA PRO A 17 7.18 -0.56 23.45
C PRO A 17 5.98 0.22 24.00
N VAL A 18 4.77 -0.16 23.61
CA VAL A 18 3.54 0.53 24.04
C VAL A 18 2.93 -0.16 25.24
N GLY A 19 2.88 0.56 26.37
CA GLY A 19 2.21 0.10 27.58
C GLY A 19 2.92 -1.07 28.26
N HIS A 20 2.15 -2.04 28.75
CA HIS A 20 2.64 -3.21 29.50
C HIS A 20 2.57 -4.50 28.68
N LEU A 21 2.36 -4.36 27.37
CA LEU A 21 2.33 -5.47 26.43
C LEU A 21 3.80 -5.87 26.23
N GLY A 22 4.25 -6.86 27.00
CA GLY A 22 5.66 -7.22 27.09
C GLY A 22 6.31 -7.58 25.76
N ARG A 23 7.65 -7.76 25.78
CA ARG A 23 8.50 -8.13 24.64
C ARG A 23 8.63 -7.08 23.52
N GLY A 24 8.65 -5.81 23.89
CA GLY A 24 9.02 -4.78 22.94
C GLY A 24 7.93 -4.36 21.96
N LEU A 25 6.69 -4.84 22.11
CA LEU A 25 5.63 -4.67 21.13
C LEU A 25 5.26 -3.20 20.92
N HIS A 26 5.28 -2.77 19.66
CA HIS A 26 4.98 -1.41 19.25
C HIS A 26 4.33 -1.42 17.86
N TYR A 27 4.01 -0.24 17.31
CA TYR A 27 3.31 -0.19 16.04
C TYR A 27 3.62 1.08 15.23
N SER A 28 3.53 0.96 13.91
CA SER A 28 3.48 2.09 12.99
C SER A 28 2.10 2.14 12.34
N VAL A 29 1.69 3.33 11.91
CA VAL A 29 0.48 3.52 11.09
C VAL A 29 0.91 4.08 9.77
N LEU A 30 0.49 3.42 8.70
CA LEU A 30 0.82 3.74 7.32
C LEU A 30 -0.45 4.08 6.54
N ARG A 31 -0.28 4.86 5.47
CA ARG A 31 -1.34 5.27 4.56
C ARG A 31 -0.96 4.95 3.13
N ALA A 32 -1.89 4.35 2.40
CA ALA A 32 -1.83 4.18 0.95
C ALA A 32 -2.98 4.93 0.28
N VAL A 33 -2.78 5.36 -0.97
CA VAL A 33 -3.91 5.66 -1.86
C VAL A 33 -4.35 4.34 -2.47
N ILE A 34 -5.63 4.03 -2.48
CA ILE A 34 -6.19 2.82 -3.11
C ILE A 34 -7.26 3.23 -4.13
N TRP A 35 -7.56 2.37 -5.11
CA TRP A 35 -8.53 2.65 -6.18
C TRP A 35 -9.66 1.62 -6.25
N PRO A 36 -10.42 1.40 -5.15
CA PRO A 36 -11.56 0.49 -5.21
C PRO A 36 -12.58 1.02 -6.23
N ASN A 37 -12.93 0.18 -7.20
CA ASN A 37 -13.85 0.51 -8.30
C ASN A 37 -13.43 1.77 -9.09
N GLY A 38 -12.12 2.00 -9.24
CA GLY A 38 -11.56 3.11 -10.01
C GLY A 38 -11.67 4.49 -9.33
N GLN A 39 -12.15 4.57 -8.09
CA GLN A 39 -12.25 5.82 -7.34
C GLN A 39 -11.16 5.88 -6.26
N PRO A 40 -10.39 6.98 -6.18
CA PRO A 40 -9.33 7.10 -5.20
C PRO A 40 -9.92 7.19 -3.79
N LYS A 41 -9.36 6.40 -2.88
CA LYS A 41 -9.60 6.45 -1.44
C LYS A 41 -8.26 6.44 -0.72
N LEU A 42 -8.25 6.95 0.50
CA LEU A 42 -7.12 6.77 1.40
C LEU A 42 -7.38 5.54 2.26
N HIS A 43 -6.35 4.74 2.50
CA HIS A 43 -6.46 3.56 3.34
C HIS A 43 -5.36 3.59 4.38
N ASP A 44 -5.77 3.64 5.65
CA ASP A 44 -4.87 3.65 6.79
C ASP A 44 -4.82 2.26 7.41
N PHE A 45 -3.63 1.71 7.58
CA PHE A 45 -3.42 0.39 8.17
C PHE A 45 -2.25 0.46 9.15
N GLY A 46 -2.20 -0.47 10.10
CA GLY A 46 -1.14 -0.53 11.09
C GLY A 46 -0.17 -1.68 10.84
N ILE A 47 1.09 -1.46 11.18
CA ILE A 47 2.09 -2.51 11.31
C ILE A 47 2.33 -2.76 12.79
N VAL A 48 2.20 -4.00 13.24
CA VAL A 48 2.56 -4.40 14.59
C VAL A 48 3.97 -4.97 14.55
N TRP A 49 4.85 -4.40 15.36
CA TRP A 49 6.23 -4.79 15.49
C TRP A 49 6.43 -5.54 16.79
N ASP A 50 7.26 -6.55 16.77
CA ASP A 50 7.83 -7.16 17.97
C ASP A 50 9.16 -6.47 18.34
N GLU A 51 10.03 -7.14 19.09
CA GLU A 51 11.29 -6.57 19.56
C GLU A 51 12.35 -6.36 18.47
N ASP A 52 12.31 -7.12 17.37
CA ASP A 52 13.35 -7.07 16.33
C ASP A 52 12.99 -6.14 15.16
N HIS A 53 11.72 -5.72 15.11
CA HIS A 53 11.20 -4.80 14.11
C HIS A 53 11.46 -5.33 12.67
N ASP A 54 11.06 -6.58 12.42
CA ASP A 54 11.24 -7.21 11.11
C ASP A 54 10.50 -6.47 9.98
N THR A 55 11.25 -5.66 9.23
CA THR A 55 10.70 -4.86 8.12
C THR A 55 10.23 -5.69 6.93
N ARG A 56 10.47 -7.02 6.89
CA ARG A 56 9.96 -7.90 5.82
C ARG A 56 8.43 -7.86 5.73
N VAL A 57 7.74 -7.56 6.82
CA VAL A 57 6.28 -7.37 6.83
C VAL A 57 5.82 -6.23 5.90
N ILE A 58 6.68 -5.24 5.65
CA ILE A 58 6.38 -4.15 4.71
C ILE A 58 6.28 -4.69 3.28
N VAL A 59 7.17 -5.62 2.89
CA VAL A 59 7.13 -6.25 1.56
C VAL A 59 5.82 -7.02 1.36
N VAL A 60 5.31 -7.66 2.42
CA VAL A 60 4.00 -8.31 2.39
C VAL A 60 2.91 -7.28 2.10
N ALA A 61 2.90 -6.16 2.82
CA ALA A 61 1.92 -5.09 2.63
C ALA A 61 1.99 -4.51 1.20
N GLU A 62 3.18 -4.30 0.66
CA GLU A 62 3.38 -3.84 -0.73
C GLU A 62 2.82 -4.83 -1.74
N ARG A 63 3.00 -6.13 -1.54
CA ARG A 63 2.45 -7.15 -2.45
C ARG A 63 0.93 -7.25 -2.35
N LEU A 64 0.36 -7.14 -1.14
CA LEU A 64 -1.08 -7.04 -0.96
C LEU A 64 -1.65 -5.79 -1.64
N TYR A 65 -0.91 -4.68 -1.55
CA TYR A 65 -1.26 -3.43 -2.21
C TYR A 65 -1.30 -3.58 -3.73
N LEU A 66 -0.24 -4.12 -4.34
CA LEU A 66 -0.14 -4.34 -5.79
C LEU A 66 -1.21 -5.32 -6.31
N ARG A 67 -1.71 -6.22 -5.46
CA ARG A 67 -2.78 -7.17 -5.79
C ARG A 67 -4.20 -6.60 -5.54
N GLY A 68 -4.32 -5.36 -5.07
CA GLY A 68 -5.61 -4.76 -4.73
C GLY A 68 -6.29 -5.38 -3.49
N LEU A 69 -5.52 -6.08 -2.65
CA LEU A 69 -6.02 -6.79 -1.46
C LEU A 69 -5.79 -6.01 -0.15
N LEU A 70 -4.89 -5.03 -0.15
CA LEU A 70 -4.64 -4.17 1.03
C LEU A 70 -5.91 -3.56 1.64
N PRO A 71 -6.95 -3.12 0.88
CA PRO A 71 -8.13 -2.48 1.48
C PRO A 71 -8.89 -3.32 2.51
N ASP A 72 -8.71 -4.65 2.51
CA ASP A 72 -9.35 -5.57 3.46
C ASP A 72 -8.56 -5.66 4.78
N VAL A 73 -7.32 -5.15 4.83
CA VAL A 73 -6.38 -5.34 5.93
C VAL A 73 -6.36 -4.13 6.85
N LEU A 74 -6.55 -4.34 8.15
CA LEU A 74 -6.47 -3.27 9.16
C LEU A 74 -5.11 -3.26 9.84
N LEU A 75 -4.61 -4.43 10.24
CA LEU A 75 -3.33 -4.59 10.91
C LEU A 75 -2.58 -5.77 10.32
N LEU A 76 -1.25 -5.67 10.30
CA LEU A 76 -0.37 -6.75 9.90
C LEU A 76 0.91 -6.72 10.74
N GLY A 77 1.45 -7.88 11.06
CA GLY A 77 2.63 -7.97 11.92
C GLY A 77 3.28 -9.34 11.87
N GLU A 78 4.55 -9.37 12.23
CA GLU A 78 5.27 -10.61 12.48
C GLU A 78 5.21 -10.89 13.99
N ALA A 79 4.95 -12.15 14.36
CA ALA A 79 5.20 -12.60 15.71
C ALA A 79 5.55 -14.10 15.74
N LYS A 80 6.74 -14.42 16.24
CA LYS A 80 7.20 -15.81 16.49
C LYS A 80 7.24 -16.69 15.22
N GLY A 81 7.69 -16.15 14.10
CA GLY A 81 7.73 -16.83 12.80
C GLY A 81 6.39 -16.86 12.06
N HIS A 82 5.38 -16.15 12.56
CA HIS A 82 4.05 -16.09 11.97
C HIS A 82 3.76 -14.69 11.46
N LEU A 83 3.40 -14.58 10.18
CA LEU A 83 2.75 -13.40 9.66
C LEU A 83 1.29 -13.42 10.13
N ARG A 84 0.89 -12.43 10.91
CA ARG A 84 -0.50 -12.23 11.35
C ARG A 84 -1.12 -11.08 10.58
N VAL A 85 -2.28 -11.34 9.99
CA VAL A 85 -3.04 -10.35 9.22
C VAL A 85 -4.44 -10.25 9.83
N PHE A 86 -4.81 -9.03 10.24
CA PHE A 86 -6.10 -8.75 10.86
C PHE A 86 -7.00 -7.99 9.90
N LEU A 87 -8.20 -8.52 9.70
CA LEU A 87 -9.20 -7.98 8.78
C LEU A 87 -10.41 -7.46 9.54
N ASP A 88 -11.16 -6.56 8.91
CA ASP A 88 -12.46 -6.09 9.42
C ASP A 88 -13.59 -7.11 9.18
N ALA A 89 -13.45 -7.91 8.12
CA ALA A 89 -14.45 -8.87 7.67
C ALA A 89 -13.82 -10.23 7.34
N PRO A 90 -14.62 -11.32 7.27
CA PRO A 90 -14.09 -12.65 6.99
C PRO A 90 -13.27 -12.69 5.69
N PRO A 91 -12.10 -13.33 5.70
CA PRO A 91 -11.22 -13.35 4.53
C PRO A 91 -11.86 -14.05 3.34
N ARG A 92 -11.78 -13.40 2.18
CA ARG A 92 -12.08 -14.02 0.89
C ARG A 92 -11.04 -15.09 0.56
N GLN A 93 -11.41 -16.10 -0.23
CA GLN A 93 -10.47 -17.16 -0.64
C GLN A 93 -9.22 -16.58 -1.33
N GLN A 94 -9.40 -15.55 -2.17
CA GLN A 94 -8.32 -14.84 -2.84
C GLN A 94 -7.28 -14.26 -1.86
N MET A 95 -7.72 -13.74 -0.71
CA MET A 95 -6.82 -13.21 0.32
C MET A 95 -5.94 -14.31 0.90
N ARG A 96 -6.53 -15.48 1.21
CA ARG A 96 -5.80 -16.62 1.77
C ARG A 96 -4.74 -17.12 0.79
N THR A 97 -5.15 -17.40 -0.45
CA THR A 97 -4.23 -17.83 -1.53
C THR A 97 -3.10 -16.82 -1.74
N ALA A 98 -3.42 -15.52 -1.76
CA ALA A 98 -2.40 -14.50 -1.94
C ALA A 98 -1.41 -14.44 -0.79
N LEU A 99 -1.87 -14.57 0.46
CA LEU A 99 -0.99 -14.58 1.61
C LEU A 99 -0.07 -15.81 1.61
N ASP A 100 -0.57 -16.98 1.24
CA ASP A 100 0.24 -18.20 1.11
C ASP A 100 1.36 -18.01 0.07
N GLU A 101 1.02 -17.54 -1.13
CA GLU A 101 2.01 -17.23 -2.17
C GLU A 101 3.02 -16.16 -1.75
N ILE A 102 2.57 -15.12 -1.04
CA ILE A 102 3.43 -14.04 -0.58
C ILE A 102 4.36 -14.56 0.52
N GLY A 103 3.83 -15.26 1.52
CA GLY A 103 4.58 -15.80 2.66
C GLY A 103 5.68 -16.76 2.23
N ASP A 104 5.43 -17.55 1.18
CA ASP A 104 6.42 -18.45 0.59
C ASP A 104 7.55 -17.76 -0.18
N SER A 105 7.42 -16.47 -0.46
CA SER A 105 8.35 -15.73 -1.33
C SER A 105 8.93 -14.47 -0.68
N VAL A 106 8.78 -14.31 0.64
CA VAL A 106 9.36 -13.18 1.40
C VAL A 106 10.61 -13.66 2.17
N GLY A 107 11.77 -13.50 1.54
CA GLY A 107 13.07 -13.83 2.15
C GLY A 107 13.45 -15.31 2.02
N ASN A 108 14.44 -15.74 2.80
CA ASN A 108 14.90 -17.13 2.84
C ASN A 108 14.11 -18.01 3.83
N ASP A 109 13.18 -17.41 4.57
CA ASP A 109 12.37 -18.08 5.59
C ASP A 109 10.91 -18.06 5.17
N HIS A 110 10.19 -19.14 5.47
CA HIS A 110 8.74 -19.20 5.26
C HIS A 110 8.01 -18.58 6.45
N PHE A 111 7.11 -17.63 6.20
CA PHE A 111 6.12 -17.25 7.20
C PHE A 111 4.96 -18.23 7.15
N THR A 112 4.56 -18.76 8.31
CA THR A 112 3.24 -19.42 8.41
C THR A 112 2.19 -18.33 8.61
N ASN A 113 1.30 -18.16 7.63
CA ASN A 113 0.30 -17.09 7.64
C ASN A 113 -0.88 -17.41 8.57
N GLN A 114 -1.27 -16.43 9.37
CA GLN A 114 -2.47 -16.46 10.20
C GLN A 114 -3.35 -15.27 9.84
N VAL A 115 -4.59 -15.57 9.47
CA VAL A 115 -5.58 -14.55 9.11
C VAL A 115 -6.68 -14.57 10.16
N GLU A 116 -6.86 -13.44 10.83
CA GLU A 116 -7.75 -13.29 11.98
C GLU A 116 -8.72 -12.13 11.76
N LEU A 117 -9.89 -12.22 12.37
CA LEU A 117 -10.80 -11.07 12.48
C LEU A 117 -10.31 -10.16 13.59
N LEU A 118 -10.21 -8.86 13.31
CA LEU A 118 -9.79 -7.88 14.31
C LEU A 118 -10.73 -7.86 15.52
N ALA A 119 -12.03 -8.08 15.29
CA ALA A 119 -13.03 -8.16 16.35
C ALA A 119 -12.69 -9.25 17.40
N GLU A 120 -12.07 -10.34 16.98
CA GLU A 120 -11.70 -11.50 17.81
C GLU A 120 -10.30 -11.38 18.42
N SER A 121 -9.56 -10.33 18.06
CA SER A 121 -8.17 -10.12 18.48
C SER A 121 -8.04 -9.52 19.90
N GLU A 122 -6.80 -9.28 20.31
CA GLU A 122 -6.48 -8.65 21.59
C GLU A 122 -7.03 -7.21 21.69
N THR A 123 -7.46 -6.81 22.89
CA THR A 123 -8.03 -5.47 23.13
C THR A 123 -7.10 -4.34 22.71
N PHE A 124 -5.79 -4.55 22.81
CA PHE A 124 -4.80 -3.59 22.35
C PHE A 124 -4.91 -3.31 20.84
N LEU A 125 -4.96 -4.36 20.02
CA LEU A 125 -5.01 -4.24 18.56
C LEU A 125 -6.28 -3.51 18.10
N ARG A 126 -7.42 -3.84 18.73
CA ARG A 126 -8.66 -3.09 18.53
C ARG A 126 -8.51 -1.62 18.93
N GLY A 127 -7.90 -1.34 20.08
CA GLY A 127 -7.64 0.02 20.54
C GLY A 127 -6.75 0.84 19.59
N VAL A 128 -5.73 0.21 18.98
CA VAL A 128 -4.92 0.84 17.92
C VAL A 128 -5.80 1.16 16.71
N ALA A 129 -6.59 0.19 16.25
CA ALA A 129 -7.45 0.38 15.08
C ALA A 129 -8.49 1.48 15.27
N GLU A 130 -9.15 1.51 16.43
CA GLU A 130 -10.12 2.54 16.80
C GLU A 130 -9.47 3.92 16.92
N ARG A 131 -8.32 4.02 17.62
CA ARG A 131 -7.59 5.28 17.82
C ARG A 131 -7.22 5.94 16.50
N TRP A 132 -6.76 5.15 15.53
CA TRP A 132 -6.30 5.64 14.23
C TRP A 132 -7.39 5.60 13.15
N ARG A 133 -8.58 5.09 13.50
CA ARG A 133 -9.69 4.84 12.58
C ARG A 133 -9.18 4.12 11.33
N LEU A 134 -8.50 2.99 11.52
CA LEU A 134 -7.92 2.23 10.40
C LEU A 134 -9.01 1.79 9.42
N GLY A 135 -8.60 1.55 8.17
CA GLY A 135 -9.47 1.24 7.06
C GLY A 135 -9.56 2.34 6.01
N SER A 136 -10.52 2.17 5.09
CA SER A 136 -10.69 3.02 3.93
C SER A 136 -11.51 4.28 4.23
N LYS A 137 -10.99 5.44 3.83
CA LYS A 137 -11.53 6.78 4.05
C LYS A 137 -11.78 7.48 2.70
N GLY A 138 -12.77 8.37 2.63
CA GLY A 138 -12.96 9.20 1.45
C GLY A 138 -11.70 10.04 1.18
N ALA A 139 -11.32 10.24 -0.09
CA ALA A 139 -10.10 10.98 -0.43
C ALA A 139 -10.09 12.41 0.14
N ILE A 140 -11.25 13.06 0.18
CA ILE A 140 -11.42 14.43 0.73
C ILE A 140 -11.42 14.41 2.26
N GLU A 141 -12.07 13.40 2.86
CA GLU A 141 -12.22 13.26 4.31
C GLU A 141 -10.90 12.87 4.98
N GLY A 142 -10.06 12.06 4.33
CA GLY A 142 -8.75 11.67 4.83
C GLY A 142 -7.62 12.66 4.53
N ALA A 143 -7.82 13.63 3.63
CA ALA A 143 -6.84 14.68 3.34
C ALA A 143 -6.69 15.70 4.49
N LEU A 144 -7.74 15.86 5.31
CA LEU A 144 -7.69 16.57 6.58
C LEU A 144 -7.07 15.65 7.64
N ILE A 145 -5.74 15.66 7.72
CA ILE A 145 -4.99 14.95 8.75
C ILE A 145 -5.15 15.72 10.07
N ASP A 146 -6.11 15.33 10.89
CA ASP A 146 -5.93 15.39 12.34
C ASP A 146 -5.50 13.99 12.76
N ALA A 147 -4.19 13.72 12.75
CA ALA A 147 -3.67 12.67 13.63
C ALA A 147 -4.27 12.97 15.01
N PRO A 148 -4.90 12.00 15.70
CA PRO A 148 -5.50 12.28 17.00
C PRO A 148 -4.43 12.97 17.83
N VAL A 149 -4.69 14.22 18.23
CA VAL A 149 -3.76 15.02 19.03
C VAL A 149 -3.35 14.09 20.16
N ALA A 150 -2.09 13.66 20.13
CA ALA A 150 -1.61 12.70 21.10
C ALA A 150 -1.81 13.38 22.46
N GLU A 151 -2.79 12.93 23.25
CA GLU A 151 -2.76 13.25 24.66
C GLU A 151 -1.40 12.72 25.13
N PRO A 152 -0.50 13.60 25.59
CA PRO A 152 0.79 13.14 26.05
C PRO A 152 0.49 12.13 27.16
N ALA A 153 1.06 10.93 27.01
CA ALA A 153 1.07 9.96 28.09
C ALA A 153 1.51 10.72 29.34
N ARG A 154 0.61 10.87 30.32
CA ARG A 154 0.85 11.63 31.55
C ARG A 154 1.93 10.92 32.35
N HIS A 155 3.18 11.12 31.99
CA HIS A 155 4.35 10.82 32.78
C HIS A 155 5.12 12.13 32.92
N ALA A 156 5.00 12.71 34.11
CA ALA A 156 5.65 13.95 34.47
C ALA A 156 7.17 13.78 34.42
N VAL A 157 7.82 14.32 33.38
CA VAL A 157 9.22 14.71 33.44
C VAL A 157 9.36 16.06 32.74
N THR A 158 9.63 17.08 33.54
CA THR A 158 9.97 18.44 33.13
C THR A 158 11.30 18.45 32.38
N ARG A 159 11.32 19.04 31.18
CA ARG A 159 12.32 20.04 30.75
C ARG A 159 11.97 20.65 29.39
N SER A 160 12.00 21.97 29.38
CA SER A 160 11.77 22.87 28.25
C SER A 160 13.00 22.96 27.35
N HIS A 161 12.83 22.82 26.03
CA HIS A 161 13.67 23.47 25.01
C HIS A 161 12.84 23.63 23.72
N THR A 162 12.65 24.88 23.30
CA THR A 162 11.97 25.27 22.06
C THR A 162 12.98 25.43 20.93
N PRO A 163 12.79 24.82 19.74
CA PRO A 163 13.41 25.26 18.51
C PRO A 163 12.45 26.07 17.63
N ARG A 164 13.02 27.02 16.90
CA ARG A 164 12.35 27.93 15.94
C ARG A 164 11.91 27.20 14.65
N PRO A 165 10.87 27.68 13.95
CA PRO A 165 10.39 27.07 12.72
C PRO A 165 11.25 27.47 11.52
N PHE A 166 11.52 26.50 10.64
CA PHE A 166 11.98 26.72 9.27
C PHE A 166 10.76 26.84 8.34
N ALA A 167 10.75 27.87 7.51
CA ALA A 167 9.83 28.02 6.40
C ALA A 167 10.31 27.18 5.21
N VAL A 168 9.41 26.50 4.51
CA VAL A 168 9.65 25.82 3.24
C VAL A 168 8.60 26.28 2.25
N GLU A 169 9.04 26.79 1.10
CA GLU A 169 8.20 27.21 -0.03
C GLU A 169 7.68 26.01 -0.84
N PRO A 170 6.51 26.13 -1.51
CA PRO A 170 5.95 25.05 -2.31
C PRO A 170 6.44 25.11 -3.76
N GLY A 171 7.11 24.04 -4.21
CA GLY A 171 7.33 23.74 -5.63
C GLY A 171 6.90 22.30 -5.92
N ILE A 172 5.69 22.13 -6.44
CA ILE A 172 5.18 20.81 -6.85
C ILE A 172 5.72 20.50 -8.26
N SER A 173 6.47 19.40 -8.37
CA SER A 173 7.04 18.84 -9.60
C SER A 173 5.97 18.09 -10.44
N PRO A 174 6.08 18.01 -11.78
CA PRO A 174 5.01 17.58 -12.69
C PRO A 174 4.67 16.08 -12.71
N VAL A 175 5.27 15.26 -11.83
CA VAL A 175 5.22 13.78 -11.94
C VAL A 175 3.86 13.18 -11.52
N THR A 176 3.01 13.94 -10.83
CA THR A 176 1.73 13.45 -10.31
C THR A 176 0.65 13.24 -11.38
N PHE A 177 0.85 13.74 -12.60
CA PHE A 177 -0.17 13.72 -13.66
C PHE A 177 -0.20 12.41 -14.49
N SER A 178 0.78 11.51 -14.32
CA SER A 178 0.98 10.34 -15.20
C SER A 178 0.33 9.04 -14.71
N VAL A 179 0.27 8.80 -13.39
CA VAL A 179 -0.16 7.49 -12.83
C VAL A 179 -1.65 7.21 -13.06
N ALA A 180 -2.51 8.22 -12.95
CA ALA A 180 -3.95 8.05 -13.15
C ALA A 180 -4.30 7.68 -14.61
N ARG A 181 -3.49 8.12 -15.56
CA ARG A 181 -3.63 7.79 -16.99
C ARG A 181 -3.19 6.35 -17.25
N LEU A 182 -2.04 5.96 -16.70
CA LEU A 182 -1.53 4.58 -16.78
C LEU A 182 -2.54 3.57 -16.18
N VAL A 183 -3.08 3.85 -15.00
CA VAL A 183 -4.07 2.99 -14.34
C VAL A 183 -5.34 2.84 -15.20
N ARG A 184 -5.82 3.94 -15.80
CA ARG A 184 -6.99 3.89 -16.70
C ARG A 184 -6.74 2.96 -17.89
N HIS A 185 -5.56 3.07 -18.52
CA HIS A 185 -5.21 2.27 -19.68
C HIS A 185 -5.01 0.79 -19.35
N LEU A 186 -4.37 0.47 -18.22
CA LEU A 186 -4.24 -0.91 -17.75
C LEU A 186 -5.61 -1.55 -17.47
N THR A 187 -6.54 -0.82 -16.85
CA THR A 187 -7.92 -1.32 -16.64
C THR A 187 -8.69 -1.53 -17.94
N GLN A 188 -8.45 -0.71 -18.97
CA GLN A 188 -9.06 -0.93 -20.30
C GLN A 188 -8.48 -2.18 -20.98
N LEU A 189 -7.18 -2.40 -20.86
CA LEU A 189 -6.50 -3.58 -21.40
C LEU A 189 -6.97 -4.87 -20.70
N GLU A 190 -7.10 -4.88 -19.37
CA GLU A 190 -7.62 -6.01 -18.61
C GLU A 190 -9.03 -6.42 -19.07
N ARG A 191 -9.93 -5.45 -19.24
CA ARG A 191 -11.29 -5.71 -19.77
C ARG A 191 -11.27 -6.29 -21.17
N ALA A 192 -10.36 -5.81 -22.02
CA ALA A 192 -10.24 -6.27 -23.39
C ALA A 192 -9.66 -7.69 -23.50
N ILE A 193 -8.84 -8.10 -22.53
CA ILE A 193 -8.31 -9.47 -22.38
C ILE A 193 -9.40 -10.41 -21.85
N ASP A 194 -10.21 -9.96 -20.90
CA ASP A 194 -11.31 -10.76 -20.30
C ASP A 194 -12.43 -11.08 -21.31
N ASP A 195 -12.63 -10.24 -22.33
CA ASP A 195 -13.64 -10.42 -23.39
C ASP A 195 -13.29 -11.50 -24.45
N GLU A 196 -12.41 -12.46 -24.14
CA GLU A 196 -11.98 -13.59 -24.99
C GLU A 196 -11.44 -13.21 -26.38
N ARG A 197 -11.07 -11.95 -26.62
CA ARG A 197 -10.35 -11.56 -27.84
C ARG A 197 -8.95 -12.15 -27.75
N SER A 198 -8.58 -12.99 -28.71
CA SER A 198 -7.23 -13.53 -28.77
C SER A 198 -6.23 -12.37 -28.75
N VAL A 199 -5.32 -12.41 -27.79
CA VAL A 199 -4.27 -11.40 -27.66
C VAL A 199 -3.35 -11.59 -28.87
N GLY A 200 -3.63 -10.82 -29.93
CA GLY A 200 -2.88 -10.88 -31.18
C GLY A 200 -1.41 -10.53 -30.96
N GLY A 201 -0.54 -10.94 -31.90
CA GLY A 201 0.90 -10.66 -31.82
C GLY A 201 1.24 -9.17 -31.67
N GLU A 202 0.34 -8.27 -32.08
CA GLU A 202 0.47 -6.82 -31.94
C GLU A 202 0.43 -6.38 -30.47
N VAL A 203 -0.42 -6.97 -29.64
CA VAL A 203 -0.51 -6.64 -28.20
C VAL A 203 0.76 -7.11 -27.47
N VAL A 204 1.25 -8.30 -27.83
CA VAL A 204 2.51 -8.83 -27.30
C VAL A 204 3.70 -7.95 -27.71
N GLY A 205 3.71 -7.46 -28.95
CA GLY A 205 4.72 -6.52 -29.44
C GLY A 205 4.74 -5.21 -28.64
N ALA A 206 3.58 -4.57 -28.46
CA ALA A 206 3.47 -3.32 -27.71
C ALA A 206 3.88 -3.47 -26.24
N LEU A 207 3.53 -4.58 -25.59
CA LEU A 207 3.96 -4.87 -24.22
C LEU A 207 5.48 -5.12 -24.12
N THR A 208 6.06 -5.80 -25.11
CA THR A 208 7.50 -6.05 -25.19
C THR A 208 8.26 -4.72 -25.31
N ASP A 209 7.78 -3.81 -26.16
CA ASP A 209 8.38 -2.49 -26.32
C ASP A 209 8.33 -1.65 -25.03
N ILE A 210 7.24 -1.73 -24.26
CA ILE A 210 7.12 -1.07 -22.95
C ILE A 210 8.13 -1.65 -21.94
N ILE A 211 8.32 -2.97 -21.94
CA ILE A 211 9.28 -3.66 -21.06
C ILE A 211 10.71 -3.26 -21.43
N ASP A 212 11.04 -3.24 -22.72
CA ASP A 212 12.37 -2.87 -23.21
C ASP A 212 12.68 -1.39 -22.95
N ALA A 213 11.68 -0.51 -23.08
CA ALA A 213 11.80 0.91 -22.76
C ALA A 213 12.18 1.17 -21.29
N ARG A 214 11.81 0.28 -20.36
CA ARG A 214 12.18 0.40 -18.95
C ARG A 214 13.70 0.42 -18.74
N THR A 215 14.45 -0.26 -19.60
CA THR A 215 15.89 -0.40 -19.50
C THR A 215 16.67 0.47 -20.49
N THR A 216 16.00 0.94 -21.55
CA THR A 216 16.64 1.65 -22.66
C THR A 216 16.28 3.14 -22.75
N ALA A 217 15.25 3.60 -22.03
CA ALA A 217 14.85 5.00 -22.07
C ALA A 217 15.93 5.93 -21.47
N ALA A 218 16.25 7.00 -22.21
CA ALA A 218 17.25 7.99 -21.82
C ALA A 218 16.82 8.88 -20.64
N SER A 219 15.51 8.96 -20.34
CA SER A 219 14.96 9.70 -19.21
C SER A 219 13.55 9.19 -18.85
N PRO A 220 13.01 9.56 -17.67
CA PRO A 220 11.63 9.25 -17.30
C PRO A 220 10.59 9.82 -18.28
N GLU A 221 10.82 11.02 -18.82
CA GLU A 221 9.93 11.62 -19.83
C GLU A 221 9.95 10.81 -21.13
N HIS A 222 11.12 10.32 -21.53
CA HIS A 222 11.27 9.45 -22.70
C HIS A 222 10.56 8.11 -22.50
N PHE A 223 10.67 7.50 -21.31
CA PHE A 223 9.94 6.28 -20.97
C PHE A 223 8.42 6.49 -21.06
N MET A 224 7.92 7.58 -20.47
CA MET A 224 6.49 7.89 -20.50
C MET A 224 5.96 8.16 -21.90
N ALA A 225 6.76 8.79 -22.77
CA ALA A 225 6.38 9.00 -24.17
C ALA A 225 6.23 7.67 -24.94
N ILE A 226 7.09 6.68 -24.66
CA ILE A 226 6.99 5.34 -25.25
C ILE A 226 5.73 4.62 -24.73
N VAL A 227 5.48 4.70 -23.42
CA VAL A 227 4.28 4.10 -22.80
C VAL A 227 3.00 4.71 -23.38
N ASP A 228 2.91 6.04 -23.47
CA ASP A 228 1.74 6.72 -24.03
C ASP A 228 1.51 6.32 -25.50
N SER A 229 2.57 6.31 -26.32
CA SER A 229 2.47 5.91 -27.74
C SER A 229 2.00 4.48 -27.93
N ARG A 230 2.49 3.53 -27.13
CA ARG A 230 2.12 2.11 -27.24
C ARG A 230 0.73 1.82 -26.67
N LEU A 231 0.30 2.58 -25.66
CA LEU A 231 -1.06 2.48 -25.14
C LEU A 231 -2.09 3.02 -26.13
N GLU A 232 -1.79 4.09 -26.86
CA GLU A 232 -2.66 4.61 -27.93
C GLU A 232 -2.81 3.59 -29.08
N GLU A 233 -1.70 2.97 -29.52
CA GLU A 233 -1.73 1.90 -30.53
C GLU A 233 -2.57 0.70 -30.09
N LEU A 234 -2.44 0.28 -28.84
CA LEU A 234 -3.24 -0.81 -28.27
C LEU A 234 -4.73 -0.46 -28.27
N LEU A 235 -5.10 0.75 -27.89
CA LEU A 235 -6.49 1.19 -27.89
C LEU A 235 -7.08 1.21 -29.30
N ASP A 236 -6.35 1.69 -30.30
CA ASP A 236 -6.78 1.70 -31.70
C ASP A 236 -7.09 0.28 -32.19
N ILE A 237 -6.26 -0.71 -31.83
CA ILE A 237 -6.48 -2.13 -32.18
C ILE A 237 -7.81 -2.65 -31.58
N TYR A 238 -8.13 -2.25 -30.36
CA TYR A 238 -9.32 -2.73 -29.66
C TYR A 238 -10.61 -1.98 -30.05
N GLU A 239 -10.52 -0.71 -30.46
CA GLU A 239 -11.64 0.11 -30.90
C GLU A 239 -12.10 -0.19 -32.34
N GLN A 240 -11.28 -0.88 -33.15
CA GLN A 240 -11.69 -1.34 -34.48
C GLN A 240 -12.84 -2.38 -34.35
N PRO A 241 -14.02 -2.13 -34.96
CA PRO A 241 -15.11 -3.09 -34.94
C PRO A 241 -14.68 -4.37 -35.67
N SER A 242 -14.84 -5.52 -35.03
CA SER A 242 -14.59 -6.83 -35.63
C SER A 242 -15.41 -6.97 -36.91
N GLY A 243 -14.76 -6.87 -38.07
CA GLY A 243 -15.34 -7.12 -39.38
C GLY A 243 -15.59 -8.60 -39.63
#